data_AF-I0YRY6-F1
#
_entry.id   AF-I0YRY6-F1
#
_cell.length_a   1.000
_cell.length_b   1.000
_cell.length_c   1.000
_cell.angle_alpha   90.00
_cell.angle_beta   90.00
_cell.angle_gamma   90.00
#
_symmetry.space_group_name_H-M   'P 1'
#
loop_
_entity.id
_entity.type
_entity.pdbx_description
1 polymer ?
#
loop_
_entity_poly.entity_id
_entity_poly.type
_entity_poly.pdbx_seq_one_letter_code
_entity_poly.pdbx_strand_id
1 'polypeptide(L)'
;EEERRWRAEDLEQRALDNARQLWARFVEKNRRDVEERAEQLKGISNLAALVAGFVMISYLQFGFNTEEQNPNVLIAFGFTTAFVVALSFSSMTACGLIHASILKMGRSYVTEEEEAEFIHQCRDFALRYKPGDRPPQPQRTFQNTWKTRCEAEWQRAFYMFSASIPWLLANLALASFIKFRASPRTAIAVTVIMGIAGLYFFLTHGRWMRYVTGSAADPQGHSLSSEEPMGLPFDWHLRPRQVSRMASTPRAPPSSRGQSRGALGLLRPSMQQFRDFSRRRLQMPMRVRAGAEDPLCHQTPLMS
;
A
#
# COMPACT_ATOMS: atom_id res chain seq x y z
N GLU A 1 2.29 23.35 53.29
CA GLU A 1 2.57 22.02 52.71
C GLU A 1 1.53 21.60 51.68
N GLU A 2 0.26 21.94 51.90
CA GLU A 2 -0.85 21.70 50.98
C GLU A 2 -0.61 22.22 49.55
N GLU A 3 -0.07 23.44 49.39
CA GLU A 3 0.26 23.97 48.06
C GLU A 3 1.29 23.12 47.30
N ARG A 4 2.24 22.48 48.00
CA ARG A 4 3.24 21.63 47.34
C ARG A 4 2.61 20.33 46.86
N ARG A 5 1.68 19.77 47.64
CA ARG A 5 0.92 18.56 47.27
C ARG A 5 0.03 18.84 46.07
N TRP A 6 -0.72 19.94 46.11
CA TRP A 6 -1.58 20.36 44.99
C TRP A 6 -0.78 20.55 43.69
N ARG A 7 0.38 21.19 43.74
CA ARG A 7 1.25 21.35 42.56
C ARG A 7 1.80 20.03 42.04
N ALA A 8 2.13 19.08 42.92
CA ALA A 8 2.61 17.76 42.50
C ALA A 8 1.50 16.95 41.80
N GLU A 9 0.28 16.99 42.35
CA GLU A 9 -0.90 16.35 41.76
C GLU A 9 -1.27 16.96 40.40
N ASP A 10 -1.25 18.30 40.29
CA ASP A 10 -1.51 19.02 39.04
C ASP A 10 -0.48 18.68 37.94
N LEU A 11 0.80 18.56 38.30
CA LEU A 11 1.85 18.12 37.37
C LEU A 11 1.64 16.68 36.90
N GLU A 12 1.25 15.78 37.81
CA GLU A 12 0.96 14.38 37.48
C GLU A 12 -0.24 14.27 36.54
N GLN A 13 -1.33 14.99 36.81
CA GLN A 13 -2.52 15.01 35.95
C GLN A 13 -2.20 15.48 34.54
N ARG A 14 -1.41 16.56 34.39
CA ARG A 14 -0.98 17.05 33.07
C ARG A 14 -0.13 16.04 32.32
N ALA A 15 0.75 15.31 33.01
CA ALA A 15 1.55 14.26 32.39
C ALA A 15 0.68 13.11 31.87
N LEU A 16 -0.34 12.71 32.63
CA LEU A 16 -1.30 11.68 32.21
C LEU A 16 -2.15 12.13 31.02
N ASP A 17 -2.59 13.39 31.01
CA ASP A 17 -3.35 13.94 29.88
C ASP A 17 -2.50 14.05 28.61
N ASN A 18 -1.23 14.43 28.73
CA ASN A 18 -0.28 14.41 27.61
C ASN A 18 -0.06 12.99 27.08
N ALA A 19 0.05 11.99 27.98
CA ALA A 19 0.19 10.59 27.60
C ALA A 19 -1.05 10.07 26.84
N ARG A 20 -2.26 10.39 27.32
CA ARG A 20 -3.52 10.04 26.62
C ARG A 20 -3.61 10.69 25.24
N GLN A 21 -3.24 11.96 25.12
CA GLN A 21 -3.22 12.64 23.81
C GLN A 21 -2.21 12.00 22.86
N LEU A 22 -1.04 11.61 23.35
CA LEU A 22 -0.03 10.92 22.55
C LEU A 22 -0.54 9.55 22.10
N TRP A 23 -1.14 8.78 23.00
CA TRP A 23 -1.79 7.50 22.69
C TRP A 23 -2.85 7.67 21.60
N ALA A 24 -3.77 8.63 21.76
CA ALA A 24 -4.82 8.90 20.77
C ALA A 24 -4.24 9.22 19.37
N ARG A 25 -3.14 9.98 19.30
CA ARG A 25 -2.44 10.24 18.03
C ARG A 25 -1.82 8.98 17.43
N PHE A 26 -1.24 8.10 18.25
CA PHE A 26 -0.69 6.83 17.79
C PHE A 26 -1.77 5.88 17.27
N VAL A 27 -2.87 5.74 18.00
CA VAL A 27 -4.02 4.94 17.60
C VAL A 27 -4.59 5.47 16.29
N GLU A 28 -4.80 6.79 16.18
CA GLU A 28 -5.34 7.41 14.97
C GLU A 28 -4.39 7.25 13.77
N LYS A 29 -3.07 7.34 13.99
CA LYS A 29 -2.08 7.06 12.94
C LYS A 29 -2.14 5.60 12.50
N ASN A 30 -2.13 4.66 13.44
CA ASN A 30 -2.22 3.23 13.13
C ASN A 30 -3.52 2.92 12.38
N ARG A 31 -4.65 3.54 12.76
CA ARG A 31 -5.93 3.40 12.06
C ARG A 31 -5.83 3.86 10.60
N ARG A 32 -5.28 5.05 10.35
CA ARG A 32 -5.08 5.55 8.98
C ARG A 32 -4.15 4.68 8.15
N ASP A 33 -3.04 4.24 8.74
CA ASP A 33 -2.09 3.35 8.06
C ASP A 33 -2.76 2.00 7.68
N VAL A 34 -3.59 1.46 8.58
CA VAL A 34 -4.39 0.26 8.33
C VAL A 34 -5.40 0.48 7.20
N GLU A 35 -6.15 1.58 7.25
CA GLU A 35 -7.15 1.93 6.23
C GLU A 35 -6.51 2.10 4.86
N GLU A 36 -5.40 2.84 4.75
CA GLU A 36 -4.68 3.05 3.50
C GLU A 36 -4.20 1.72 2.90
N ARG A 37 -3.62 0.83 3.71
CA ARG A 37 -3.17 -0.49 3.23
C ARG A 37 -4.34 -1.39 2.86
N ALA A 38 -5.44 -1.34 3.60
CA ALA A 38 -6.65 -2.10 3.28
C ALA A 38 -7.26 -1.65 1.94
N GLU A 39 -7.31 -0.33 1.70
CA GLU A 39 -7.77 0.22 0.42
C GLU A 39 -6.89 -0.20 -0.75
N GLN A 40 -5.56 -0.16 -0.57
CA GLN A 40 -4.59 -0.65 -1.57
C GLN A 40 -4.83 -2.13 -1.92
N LEU A 41 -4.97 -2.98 -0.90
CA LEU A 41 -5.22 -4.42 -1.09
C LEU A 41 -6.56 -4.69 -1.77
N LYS A 42 -7.61 -3.96 -1.39
CA LYS A 42 -8.93 -4.06 -2.02
C LYS A 42 -8.88 -3.67 -3.49
N GLY A 43 -8.16 -2.59 -3.82
CA GLY A 43 -7.95 -2.16 -5.20
C GLY A 43 -7.28 -3.24 -6.05
N ILE A 44 -6.17 -3.81 -5.57
CA ILE A 44 -5.43 -4.85 -6.29
C ILE A 44 -6.27 -6.12 -6.44
N SER A 45 -6.94 -6.56 -5.36
CA SER A 45 -7.79 -7.76 -5.38
C SER A 45 -8.93 -7.64 -6.40
N ASN A 46 -9.59 -6.47 -6.46
CA ASN A 46 -10.68 -6.23 -7.41
C ASN A 46 -10.18 -6.21 -8.85
N LEU A 47 -9.04 -5.56 -9.12
CA LEU A 47 -8.44 -5.55 -10.46
C LEU A 47 -8.02 -6.95 -10.90
N ALA A 48 -7.42 -7.74 -10.00
CA ALA A 48 -7.03 -9.12 -10.28
C ALA A 48 -8.26 -10.00 -10.61
N ALA A 49 -9.37 -9.84 -9.88
CA ALA A 49 -10.63 -10.53 -10.14
C ALA A 49 -11.18 -10.19 -11.54
N LEU A 50 -11.18 -8.90 -11.90
CA LEU A 50 -11.65 -8.43 -13.21
C LEU A 50 -10.80 -8.99 -14.35
N VAL A 51 -9.47 -8.99 -14.21
CA VAL A 51 -8.56 -9.57 -15.20
C VAL A 51 -8.80 -11.07 -15.37
N ALA A 52 -8.90 -11.81 -14.27
CA ALA A 52 -9.17 -13.25 -14.30
C ALA A 52 -10.53 -13.56 -14.97
N GLY A 53 -11.58 -12.82 -14.58
CA GLY A 53 -12.91 -12.96 -15.16
C GLY A 53 -12.96 -12.64 -16.66
N PHE A 54 -12.32 -11.54 -17.08
CA PHE A 54 -12.23 -11.14 -18.48
C PHE A 54 -11.54 -12.22 -19.34
N VAL A 55 -10.43 -12.78 -18.86
CA VAL A 55 -9.70 -13.84 -19.55
C VAL A 55 -10.52 -15.12 -19.66
N MET A 56 -11.19 -15.51 -18.57
CA MET A 56 -12.06 -16.69 -18.56
C MET A 56 -13.23 -16.56 -19.53
N ILE A 57 -13.90 -15.41 -19.53
CA ILE A 57 -15.01 -15.13 -20.47
C ILE A 57 -14.50 -15.14 -21.91
N SER A 58 -13.35 -14.51 -22.16
CA SER A 58 -12.74 -14.51 -23.49
C SER A 58 -12.48 -15.94 -23.97
N TYR A 59 -11.91 -16.79 -23.10
CA TYR A 59 -11.67 -18.20 -23.41
C TYR A 59 -12.96 -18.95 -23.76
N LEU A 60 -14.05 -18.75 -23.01
CA LEU A 60 -15.34 -19.40 -23.26
C LEU A 60 -16.03 -18.91 -24.54
N GLN A 61 -15.79 -17.67 -24.95
CA GLN A 61 -16.41 -17.08 -26.14
C GLN A 61 -15.70 -17.47 -27.46
N PHE A 62 -14.48 -17.98 -27.41
CA PHE A 62 -13.82 -18.48 -28.62
C PHE A 62 -14.39 -19.83 -29.01
N GLY A 63 -15.18 -19.84 -30.09
CA GLY A 63 -15.55 -21.07 -30.79
C GLY A 63 -14.32 -21.65 -31.49
N PHE A 64 -13.84 -22.80 -31.04
CA PHE A 64 -12.71 -23.49 -31.66
C PHE A 64 -13.22 -24.47 -32.71
N ASN A 65 -13.02 -24.14 -33.99
CA ASN A 65 -13.22 -25.10 -35.07
C ASN A 65 -11.91 -25.89 -35.24
N THR A 66 -11.87 -27.08 -34.65
CA THR A 66 -10.67 -27.91 -34.47
C THR A 66 -10.02 -28.38 -35.78
N GLU A 67 -10.78 -28.42 -36.88
CA GLU A 67 -10.30 -29.04 -38.14
C GLU A 67 -9.37 -28.15 -38.98
N GLU A 68 -9.43 -26.83 -38.81
CA GLU A 68 -8.60 -25.92 -39.62
C GLU A 68 -7.48 -25.26 -38.82
N GLN A 69 -7.53 -25.29 -37.49
CA GLN A 69 -6.69 -24.44 -36.65
C GLN A 69 -5.30 -25.01 -36.41
N ASN A 70 -4.28 -24.15 -36.46
CA ASN A 70 -2.90 -24.53 -36.11
C ASN A 70 -2.86 -24.99 -34.64
N PRO A 71 -2.49 -26.25 -34.35
CA PRO A 71 -2.57 -26.81 -32.99
C PRO A 71 -1.66 -26.06 -32.02
N ASN A 72 -0.51 -25.59 -32.49
CA ASN A 72 0.47 -24.87 -31.68
C ASN A 72 -0.08 -23.54 -31.14
N VAL A 73 -0.86 -22.80 -31.93
CA VAL A 73 -1.45 -21.51 -31.50
C VAL A 73 -2.56 -21.76 -30.47
N LEU A 74 -3.33 -22.83 -30.64
CA LEU A 74 -4.38 -23.22 -29.72
C LEU A 74 -3.82 -23.65 -28.36
N ILE A 75 -2.76 -24.47 -28.36
CA ILE A 75 -2.05 -24.88 -27.14
C ILE A 75 -1.46 -23.66 -26.44
N ALA A 76 -0.79 -22.77 -27.18
CA ALA A 76 -0.22 -21.54 -26.62
C ALA A 76 -1.30 -20.67 -25.98
N PHE A 77 -2.45 -20.49 -26.65
CA PHE A 77 -3.57 -19.70 -26.14
C PHE A 77 -4.17 -20.27 -24.85
N GLY A 78 -4.39 -21.59 -24.81
CA GLY A 78 -4.88 -22.28 -23.61
C GLY A 78 -3.90 -22.16 -22.45
N PHE A 79 -2.60 -22.35 -22.72
CA PHE A 79 -1.55 -22.21 -21.72
C PHE A 79 -1.46 -20.78 -21.17
N THR A 80 -1.45 -19.75 -22.03
CA THR A 80 -1.40 -18.35 -21.59
C THR A 80 -2.65 -17.97 -20.81
N THR A 81 -3.83 -18.43 -21.22
CA THR A 81 -5.09 -18.22 -20.48
C THR A 81 -4.99 -18.80 -19.07
N ALA A 82 -4.61 -20.07 -18.95
CA ALA A 82 -4.46 -20.74 -17.66
C ALA A 82 -3.43 -20.03 -16.76
N PHE A 83 -2.31 -19.59 -17.34
CA PHE A 83 -1.26 -18.89 -16.61
C PHE A 83 -1.71 -17.53 -16.07
N VAL A 84 -2.43 -16.73 -16.88
CA VAL A 84 -2.98 -15.44 -16.45
C VAL A 84 -3.99 -15.61 -15.32
N VAL A 85 -4.89 -16.59 -15.45
CA VAL A 85 -5.92 -16.88 -14.43
C VAL A 85 -5.25 -17.35 -13.14
N ALA A 86 -4.29 -18.27 -13.22
CA ALA A 86 -3.57 -18.77 -12.05
C ALA A 86 -2.85 -17.64 -11.29
N LEU A 87 -2.07 -16.82 -11.98
CA LEU A 87 -1.36 -15.69 -11.36
C LEU A 87 -2.33 -14.66 -10.75
N SER A 88 -3.36 -14.27 -11.49
CA SER A 88 -4.33 -13.28 -11.02
C SER A 88 -5.13 -13.80 -9.83
N PHE A 89 -5.54 -15.07 -9.86
CA PHE A 89 -6.25 -15.71 -8.75
C PHE A 89 -5.36 -15.84 -7.51
N SER A 90 -4.12 -16.31 -7.65
CA SER A 90 -3.16 -16.38 -6.54
C SER A 90 -2.90 -15.02 -5.91
N SER A 91 -2.73 -13.96 -6.72
CA SER A 91 -2.59 -12.60 -6.19
C SER A 91 -3.85 -12.13 -5.45
N MET A 92 -5.04 -12.38 -6.01
CA MET A 92 -6.31 -12.00 -5.40
C MET A 92 -6.49 -12.69 -4.03
N THR A 93 -6.26 -14.00 -3.96
CA THR A 93 -6.35 -14.76 -2.71
C THR A 93 -5.33 -14.29 -1.69
N ALA A 94 -4.08 -14.07 -2.09
CA ALA A 94 -3.05 -13.56 -1.18
C ALA A 94 -3.43 -12.18 -0.62
N CYS A 95 -3.87 -11.24 -1.47
CA CYS A 95 -4.35 -9.93 -1.03
C CYS A 95 -5.57 -10.04 -0.09
N GLY A 96 -6.50 -10.96 -0.35
CA GLY A 96 -7.66 -11.23 0.51
C GLY A 96 -7.26 -11.76 1.89
N LEU A 97 -6.32 -12.71 1.95
CA LEU A 97 -5.79 -13.24 3.21
C LEU A 97 -5.03 -12.18 4.00
N ILE A 98 -4.22 -11.35 3.33
CA ILE A 98 -3.51 -10.24 3.97
C ILE A 98 -4.53 -9.22 4.52
N HIS A 99 -5.55 -8.86 3.75
CA HIS A 99 -6.61 -7.95 4.20
C HIS A 99 -7.35 -8.52 5.42
N ALA A 100 -7.75 -9.80 5.39
CA ALA A 100 -8.37 -10.46 6.55
C ALA A 100 -7.44 -10.46 7.78
N SER A 101 -6.14 -10.66 7.57
CA SER A 101 -5.15 -10.60 8.65
C SER A 101 -5.08 -9.19 9.25
N ILE A 102 -5.12 -8.14 8.43
CA ILE A 102 -5.10 -6.74 8.89
C ILE A 102 -6.36 -6.43 9.71
N LEU A 103 -7.55 -6.86 9.25
CA LEU A 103 -8.79 -6.66 10.00
C LEU A 103 -8.77 -7.38 11.36
N LYS A 104 -8.19 -8.59 11.41
CA LYS A 104 -8.01 -9.32 12.67
C LYS A 104 -7.04 -8.59 13.60
N MET A 105 -5.92 -8.09 13.07
CA MET A 105 -4.93 -7.35 13.85
C MET A 105 -5.42 -5.96 14.28
N GLY A 106 -6.26 -5.30 13.48
CA GLY A 106 -6.87 -4.01 13.80
C GLY A 106 -7.60 -4.02 15.14
N ARG A 107 -8.28 -5.13 15.46
CA ARG A 107 -8.96 -5.31 16.75
C ARG A 107 -8.00 -5.44 17.93
N SER A 108 -6.77 -5.91 17.70
CA SER A 108 -5.78 -6.11 18.76
C SER A 108 -4.87 -4.90 19.02
N TYR A 109 -4.86 -3.87 18.16
CA TYR A 109 -4.00 -2.69 18.34
C TYR A 109 -4.57 -1.62 19.29
N VAL A 110 -5.79 -1.83 19.78
CA VAL A 110 -6.50 -0.90 20.68
C VAL A 110 -7.08 -1.71 21.84
N THR A 111 -6.21 -2.43 22.55
CA THR A 111 -6.61 -3.09 23.80
C THR A 111 -6.39 -2.12 24.96
N GLU A 112 -7.36 -2.05 25.87
CA GLU A 112 -7.27 -1.24 27.09
C GLU A 112 -6.04 -1.61 27.94
N GLU A 113 -5.61 -2.87 27.89
CA GLU A 113 -4.40 -3.36 28.56
C GLU A 113 -3.12 -2.70 28.03
N GLU A 114 -2.98 -2.56 26.69
CA GLU A 114 -1.82 -1.89 26.08
C GLU A 114 -1.84 -0.38 26.34
N GLU A 115 -3.03 0.23 26.38
CA GLU A 115 -3.17 1.63 26.80
C GLU A 115 -2.76 1.80 28.25
N ALA A 116 -3.21 0.92 29.16
CA ALA A 116 -2.85 0.96 30.57
C ALA A 116 -1.34 0.78 30.79
N GLU A 117 -0.72 -0.18 30.09
CA GLU A 117 0.73 -0.39 30.16
C GLU A 117 1.51 0.83 29.63
N PHE A 118 1.06 1.40 28.50
CA PHE A 118 1.66 2.60 27.94
C PHE A 118 1.53 3.81 28.90
N ILE A 119 0.34 4.02 29.47
CA ILE A 119 0.10 5.08 30.46
C ILE A 119 0.96 4.86 31.71
N HIS A 120 1.12 3.62 32.17
CA HIS A 120 2.00 3.29 33.29
C HIS A 120 3.47 3.65 32.99
N GLN A 121 3.98 3.26 31.82
CA GLN A 121 5.33 3.61 31.39
C GLN A 121 5.51 5.13 31.27
N CYS A 122 4.48 5.83 30.77
CA CYS A 122 4.46 7.28 30.66
C CYS A 122 4.49 7.98 32.03
N ARG A 123 3.74 7.45 33.00
CA ARG A 123 3.73 7.92 34.39
C ARG A 123 5.08 7.72 35.04
N ASP A 124 5.66 6.52 34.91
CA ASP A 124 7.01 6.22 35.41
C ASP A 124 8.06 7.13 34.80
N PHE A 125 7.96 7.40 33.50
CA PHE A 125 8.80 8.36 32.81
C PHE A 125 8.65 9.77 33.40
N ALA A 126 7.43 10.28 33.56
CA ALA A 126 7.19 11.62 34.12
C ALA A 126 7.75 11.78 35.55
N LEU A 127 7.76 10.71 36.35
CA LEU A 127 8.30 10.72 37.72
C LEU A 127 9.82 10.58 37.78
N ARG A 128 10.45 9.92 36.80
CA ARG A 128 11.87 9.53 36.83
C ARG A 128 12.70 10.12 35.70
N TYR A 129 12.15 11.00 34.87
CA TYR A 129 12.84 11.50 33.69
C TYR A 129 14.13 12.21 34.07
N LYS A 130 15.17 11.99 33.27
CA LYS A 130 16.37 12.82 33.28
C LYS A 130 16.41 13.67 32.00
N PRO A 131 17.02 14.86 32.04
CA PRO A 131 17.28 15.62 30.82
C PRO A 131 18.02 14.75 29.81
N GLY A 132 17.46 14.62 28.60
CA GLY A 132 17.95 13.72 27.53
C GLY A 132 17.19 12.40 27.38
N ASP A 133 16.39 11.99 28.37
CA ASP A 133 15.53 10.82 28.24
C ASP A 133 14.30 11.13 27.35
N ARG A 134 13.74 10.10 26.70
CA ARG A 134 12.58 10.26 25.80
C ARG A 134 11.35 9.55 26.32
N PRO A 135 10.15 10.09 26.01
CA PRO A 135 8.92 9.41 26.36
C PRO A 135 8.90 8.01 25.73
N PRO A 136 8.35 7.01 26.45
CA PRO A 136 8.21 5.66 25.94
C PRO A 136 7.35 5.64 24.67
N GLN A 137 7.56 4.62 23.84
CA GLN A 137 6.79 4.42 22.60
C GLN A 137 5.96 3.13 22.70
N PRO A 138 4.76 3.09 22.10
CA PRO A 138 3.99 1.86 22.00
C PRO A 138 4.82 0.77 21.31
N GLN A 139 4.97 -0.40 21.94
CA GLN A 139 5.80 -1.49 21.41
C GLN A 139 5.19 -2.12 20.15
N ARG A 140 3.86 -2.18 20.06
CA ARG A 140 3.12 -2.75 18.94
C ARG A 140 2.63 -1.65 18.00
N THR A 141 3.35 -1.46 16.91
CA THR A 141 2.93 -0.60 15.81
C THR A 141 2.53 -1.45 14.62
N PHE A 142 1.47 -1.03 13.91
CA PHE A 142 1.04 -1.68 12.68
C PHE A 142 2.18 -1.84 11.68
N GLN A 143 3.04 -0.82 11.57
CA GLN A 143 4.20 -0.81 10.68
C GLN A 143 5.18 -1.96 10.96
N ASN A 144 5.44 -2.28 12.23
CA ASN A 144 6.35 -3.37 12.57
C ASN A 144 5.76 -4.73 12.20
N THR A 145 4.46 -4.92 12.47
CA THR A 145 3.76 -6.16 12.10
C THR A 145 3.65 -6.32 10.58
N TRP A 146 3.32 -5.23 9.88
CA TRP A 146 3.26 -5.21 8.42
C TRP A 146 4.61 -5.60 7.82
N LYS A 147 5.70 -4.96 8.26
CA LYS A 147 7.06 -5.24 7.78
C LYS A 147 7.49 -6.70 8.00
N THR A 148 7.11 -7.29 9.14
CA THR A 148 7.54 -8.65 9.51
C THR A 148 6.70 -9.75 8.87
N ARG A 149 5.39 -9.53 8.71
CA ARG A 149 4.45 -10.60 8.29
C ARG A 149 3.83 -10.39 6.92
N CYS A 150 3.53 -9.14 6.56
CA CYS A 150 2.68 -8.85 5.40
C CYS A 150 3.48 -8.36 4.19
N GLU A 151 4.55 -7.58 4.39
CA GLU A 151 5.28 -6.90 3.33
C GLU A 151 5.79 -7.88 2.26
N ALA A 152 6.44 -8.97 2.68
CA ALA A 152 7.01 -9.94 1.73
C ALA A 152 5.93 -10.66 0.91
N GLU A 153 4.84 -11.08 1.56
CA GLU A 153 3.73 -11.77 0.87
C GLU A 153 2.95 -10.81 -0.02
N TRP A 154 2.74 -9.56 0.41
CA TRP A 154 2.15 -8.52 -0.40
C TRP A 154 2.99 -8.22 -1.64
N GLN A 155 4.32 -8.08 -1.49
CA GLN A 155 5.21 -7.88 -2.62
C GLN A 155 5.10 -9.03 -3.62
N ARG A 156 5.13 -10.29 -3.15
CA ARG A 156 4.94 -11.47 -4.01
C ARG A 156 3.60 -11.45 -4.74
N ALA A 157 2.51 -11.16 -4.03
CA ALA A 157 1.18 -11.04 -4.63
C ALA A 157 1.16 -9.96 -5.72
N PHE A 158 1.74 -8.80 -5.43
CA PHE A 158 1.85 -7.70 -6.37
C PHE A 158 2.69 -8.09 -7.60
N TYR A 159 3.83 -8.77 -7.43
CA TYR A 159 4.62 -9.31 -8.54
C TYR A 159 3.82 -10.31 -9.40
N MET A 160 3.01 -11.19 -8.80
CA MET A 160 2.18 -12.15 -9.54
C MET A 160 1.10 -11.43 -10.37
N PHE A 161 0.39 -10.46 -9.79
CA PHE A 161 -0.58 -9.64 -10.51
C PHE A 161 0.07 -8.87 -11.65
N SER A 162 1.19 -8.21 -11.38
CA SER A 162 1.92 -7.45 -12.39
C SER A 162 2.46 -8.32 -13.52
N ALA A 163 2.89 -9.54 -13.21
CA ALA A 163 3.33 -10.51 -14.20
C ALA A 163 2.17 -11.00 -15.07
N SER A 164 0.94 -11.06 -14.55
CA SER A 164 -0.22 -11.53 -15.31
C SER A 164 -0.60 -10.59 -16.47
N ILE A 165 -0.31 -9.29 -16.37
CA ILE A 165 -0.64 -8.29 -17.41
C ILE A 165 0.11 -8.54 -18.74
N PRO A 166 1.45 -8.74 -18.78
CA PRO A 166 2.14 -9.14 -20.00
C PRO A 166 1.59 -10.43 -20.61
N TRP A 167 1.27 -11.42 -19.77
CA TRP A 167 0.67 -12.68 -20.22
C TRP A 167 -0.74 -12.48 -20.81
N LEU A 168 -1.52 -11.55 -20.25
CA LEU A 168 -2.81 -11.14 -20.81
C LEU A 168 -2.65 -10.52 -22.20
N LEU A 169 -1.69 -9.61 -22.38
CA LEU A 169 -1.41 -9.00 -23.68
C LEU A 169 -0.97 -10.03 -24.72
N ALA A 170 -0.11 -10.97 -24.32
CA ALA A 170 0.27 -12.10 -25.17
C ALA A 170 -0.94 -12.98 -25.51
N ASN A 171 -1.83 -13.24 -24.55
CA ASN A 171 -3.06 -13.99 -24.77
C ASN A 171 -3.99 -13.31 -25.79
N LEU A 172 -4.15 -11.99 -25.69
CA LEU A 172 -4.93 -11.19 -26.65
C LEU A 172 -4.29 -11.15 -28.05
N ALA A 173 -2.95 -11.14 -28.12
CA ALA A 173 -2.25 -11.27 -29.39
C ALA A 173 -2.46 -12.65 -30.02
N LEU A 174 -2.43 -13.74 -29.24
CA LEU A 174 -2.73 -15.09 -29.74
C LEU A 174 -4.20 -15.20 -30.19
N ALA A 175 -5.12 -14.64 -29.41
CA ALA A 175 -6.54 -14.60 -29.73
C ALA A 175 -6.83 -13.92 -31.09
N SER A 176 -6.04 -12.91 -31.48
CA SER A 176 -6.20 -12.25 -32.78
C SER A 176 -5.93 -13.21 -33.95
N PHE A 177 -4.96 -14.11 -33.82
CA PHE A 177 -4.66 -15.14 -34.83
C PHE A 177 -5.72 -16.22 -34.90
N ILE A 178 -6.41 -16.50 -33.79
CA ILE A 178 -7.55 -17.41 -33.76
C ILE A 178 -8.74 -16.75 -34.47
N LYS A 179 -9.03 -15.48 -34.13
CA LYS A 179 -10.23 -14.77 -34.62
C LYS A 179 -10.13 -14.29 -36.06
N PHE A 180 -8.98 -13.73 -36.47
CA PHE A 180 -8.78 -13.09 -37.76
C PHE A 180 -8.01 -13.97 -38.74
N ARG A 181 -8.31 -15.27 -38.76
CA ARG A 181 -7.63 -16.22 -39.67
C ARG A 181 -7.75 -15.80 -41.14
N ALA A 182 -8.90 -15.28 -41.55
CA ALA A 182 -9.14 -14.83 -42.93
C ALA A 182 -8.27 -13.62 -43.34
N SER A 183 -7.78 -12.83 -42.38
CA SER A 183 -6.96 -11.64 -42.65
C SER A 183 -5.72 -11.63 -41.73
N PRO A 184 -4.58 -12.21 -42.16
CA PRO A 184 -3.36 -12.24 -41.36
C PRO A 184 -2.83 -10.82 -41.09
N ARG A 185 -3.11 -9.87 -42.00
CA ARG A 185 -2.75 -8.45 -41.83
C ARG A 185 -3.39 -7.85 -40.58
N THR A 186 -4.66 -8.17 -40.32
CA THR A 186 -5.39 -7.70 -39.13
C THR A 186 -4.81 -8.29 -37.86
N ALA A 187 -4.52 -9.60 -37.85
CA ALA A 187 -3.90 -10.27 -36.70
C ALA A 187 -2.53 -9.65 -36.36
N ILE A 188 -1.67 -9.45 -37.38
CA ILE A 188 -0.36 -8.80 -37.22
C ILE A 188 -0.51 -7.38 -36.67
N ALA A 189 -1.44 -6.58 -37.20
CA ALA A 189 -1.68 -5.22 -36.70
C ALA A 189 -2.07 -5.21 -35.21
N VAL A 190 -2.96 -6.11 -34.78
CA VAL A 190 -3.34 -6.26 -33.37
C VAL A 190 -2.13 -6.66 -32.51
N THR A 191 -1.31 -7.62 -32.97
CA THR A 191 -0.11 -8.05 -32.25
C THR A 191 0.91 -6.93 -32.09
N VAL A 192 1.11 -6.10 -33.13
CA VAL A 192 2.00 -4.93 -33.04
C VAL A 192 1.49 -3.93 -31.99
N ILE A 193 0.18 -3.64 -31.99
CA ILE A 193 -0.42 -2.74 -31.00
C ILE A 193 -0.25 -3.30 -29.58
N MET A 194 -0.51 -4.61 -29.37
CA MET A 194 -0.30 -5.27 -28.08
C MET A 194 1.17 -5.27 -27.65
N GLY A 195 2.11 -5.42 -28.60
CA GLY A 195 3.54 -5.32 -28.35
C GLY A 195 3.98 -3.93 -27.89
N ILE A 196 3.47 -2.87 -28.52
CA ILE A 196 3.72 -1.49 -28.10
C ILE A 196 3.15 -1.22 -26.71
N ALA A 197 1.91 -1.67 -26.45
CA ALA A 197 1.27 -1.56 -25.14
C ALA A 197 2.07 -2.31 -24.06
N GLY A 198 2.57 -3.51 -24.39
CA GLY A 198 3.41 -4.32 -23.51
C GLY A 198 4.72 -3.62 -23.20
N LEU A 199 5.41 -3.06 -24.19
CA LEU A 199 6.65 -2.30 -23.97
C LEU A 199 6.41 -1.08 -23.08
N TYR A 200 5.36 -0.32 -23.35
CA TYR A 200 4.98 0.81 -22.50
C TYR A 200 4.68 0.37 -21.06
N PHE A 201 3.96 -0.73 -20.89
CA PHE A 201 3.72 -1.34 -19.59
C PHE A 201 5.03 -1.71 -18.90
N PHE A 202 5.95 -2.44 -19.54
CA PHE A 202 7.22 -2.83 -18.92
C PHE A 202 8.06 -1.64 -18.47
N LEU A 203 8.14 -0.58 -19.28
CA LEU A 203 8.91 0.62 -18.95
C LEU A 203 8.31 1.39 -17.77
N THR A 204 7.00 1.61 -17.80
CA THR A 204 6.30 2.34 -16.74
C THR A 204 6.23 1.51 -15.46
N HIS A 205 5.84 0.24 -15.57
CA HIS A 205 5.73 -0.70 -14.47
C HIS A 205 7.09 -0.93 -13.81
N GLY A 206 8.16 -1.14 -14.57
CA GLY A 206 9.49 -1.34 -13.99
C GLY A 206 10.00 -0.16 -13.17
N ARG A 207 9.58 1.07 -13.50
CA ARG A 207 9.90 2.28 -12.73
C ARG A 207 9.06 2.38 -11.46
N TRP A 208 7.75 2.21 -11.58
CA TRP A 208 6.82 2.32 -10.45
C TRP A 208 6.95 1.14 -9.48
N MET A 209 7.19 -0.07 -9.98
CA MET A 209 7.42 -1.26 -9.17
C MET A 209 8.57 -1.04 -8.20
N ARG A 210 9.71 -0.55 -8.70
CA ARG A 210 10.87 -0.24 -7.86
C ARG A 210 10.58 0.83 -6.81
N TYR A 211 9.70 1.79 -7.10
CA TYR A 211 9.29 2.81 -6.12
C TYR A 211 8.34 2.24 -5.06
N VAL A 212 7.46 1.33 -5.46
CA VAL A 212 6.42 0.74 -4.59
C VAL A 212 6.99 -0.38 -3.72
N THR A 213 7.88 -1.22 -4.26
CA THR A 213 8.50 -2.35 -3.55
C THR A 213 9.87 -2.03 -2.98
N GLY A 214 10.57 -1.05 -3.56
CA GLY A 214 11.75 -0.52 -2.93
C GLY A 214 11.28 0.08 -1.62
N SER A 215 11.72 -0.51 -0.51
CA SER A 215 11.57 0.11 0.80
C SER A 215 11.83 1.59 0.61
N ALA A 216 10.94 2.43 1.12
CA ALA A 216 11.28 3.79 1.48
C ALA A 216 12.47 3.70 2.46
N ALA A 217 13.67 3.46 1.95
CA ALA A 217 14.91 3.88 2.53
C ALA A 217 14.81 5.40 2.41
N ASP A 218 14.06 5.94 3.36
CA ASP A 218 13.57 7.29 3.48
C ASP A 218 14.62 8.27 2.93
N PRO A 219 14.58 8.68 1.64
CA PRO A 219 15.61 9.56 1.10
C PRO A 219 15.41 10.99 1.63
N GLN A 220 14.28 11.21 2.33
CA GLN A 220 13.81 12.49 2.84
C GLN A 220 13.03 12.32 4.14
N GLY A 221 13.56 11.49 5.04
CA GLY A 221 13.75 11.98 6.40
C GLY A 221 14.72 13.15 6.28
N HIS A 222 14.26 14.28 5.74
CA HIS A 222 14.94 15.54 5.93
C HIS A 222 15.11 15.60 7.43
N SER A 223 16.35 15.38 7.85
CA SER A 223 16.91 15.85 9.10
C SER A 223 16.72 17.37 9.10
N LEU A 224 15.46 17.82 9.22
CA LEU A 224 15.14 18.92 10.10
C LEU A 224 15.89 18.52 11.36
N SER A 225 16.98 19.24 11.61
CA SER A 225 17.77 19.20 12.82
C SER A 225 16.92 18.62 13.93
N SER A 226 17.12 17.33 14.22
CA SER A 226 16.50 16.73 15.38
C SER A 226 17.10 17.54 16.50
N GLU A 227 16.36 18.53 17.01
CA GLU A 227 16.66 19.13 18.29
C GLU A 227 16.95 17.94 19.21
N GLU A 228 18.13 17.97 19.83
CA GLU A 228 18.44 16.98 20.84
C GLU A 228 17.31 17.06 21.85
N PRO A 229 16.64 15.92 22.14
CA PRO A 229 15.55 15.91 23.10
C PRO A 229 16.13 16.47 24.40
N MET A 230 15.63 17.61 24.85
CA MET A 230 16.08 18.18 26.11
C MET A 230 15.48 17.42 27.31
N GLY A 231 14.68 16.37 27.04
CA GLY A 231 13.96 15.59 28.02
C GLY A 231 12.80 16.37 28.62
N LEU A 232 12.29 17.36 27.88
CA LEU A 232 11.30 18.29 28.40
C LEU A 232 9.89 17.70 28.26
N PRO A 233 8.93 18.07 29.13
CA PRO A 233 7.52 17.62 29.04
C PRO A 233 6.81 17.96 27.72
N PHE A 234 7.42 18.76 26.84
CA PHE A 234 6.94 19.10 25.50
C PHE A 234 7.61 18.26 24.39
N ASP A 235 8.64 17.47 24.71
CA ASP A 235 9.27 16.50 23.78
C ASP A 235 8.29 15.38 23.36
N TRP A 236 7.15 15.27 24.06
CA TRP A 236 6.00 14.43 23.70
C TRP A 236 5.40 14.77 22.33
N HIS A 237 5.71 15.95 21.80
CA HIS A 237 5.26 16.38 20.47
C HIS A 237 6.31 16.16 19.37
N LEU A 238 7.53 15.78 19.73
CA LEU A 238 8.57 15.48 18.74
C LEU A 238 8.26 14.15 18.05
N ARG A 239 8.60 14.07 16.76
CA ARG A 239 8.45 12.80 16.04
C ARG A 239 9.30 11.72 16.70
N PRO A 240 8.78 10.49 16.85
CA PRO A 240 9.57 9.33 17.22
C PRO A 240 10.79 9.22 16.29
N ARG A 241 12.00 9.30 16.84
CA ARG A 241 13.20 8.96 16.08
C ARG A 241 13.12 7.46 15.84
N GLN A 242 13.14 7.04 14.58
CA GLN A 242 13.36 5.64 14.26
C GLN A 242 14.74 5.29 14.83
N VAL A 243 14.76 4.56 15.94
CA VAL A 243 16.00 3.98 16.45
C VAL A 243 16.40 2.96 15.42
N SER A 244 17.24 3.37 14.47
CA SER A 244 18.02 2.44 13.69
C SER A 244 18.81 1.67 14.73
N ARG A 245 18.36 0.44 14.99
CA ARG A 245 19.03 -0.51 15.86
C ARG A 245 20.38 -0.76 15.18
N MET A 246 21.35 0.11 15.46
CA MET A 246 22.75 -0.12 15.15
C MET A 246 23.07 -1.38 15.91
N ALA A 247 23.12 -2.50 15.17
CA ALA A 247 23.77 -3.69 15.63
C ALA A 247 25.15 -3.23 16.11
N SER A 248 25.42 -3.39 17.40
CA SER A 248 26.73 -3.28 17.99
C SER A 248 27.58 -4.41 17.41
N THR A 249 28.06 -4.24 16.19
CA THR A 249 29.10 -5.07 15.61
C THR A 249 30.42 -4.63 16.25
N PRO A 250 31.18 -5.54 16.88
CA PRO A 250 32.48 -5.18 17.45
C PRO A 250 33.42 -4.70 16.34
N ARG A 251 34.07 -3.58 16.65
CA ARG A 251 34.93 -2.76 15.80
C ARG A 251 36.17 -3.57 15.37
N ALA A 252 36.24 -3.97 14.10
CA ALA A 252 37.48 -4.43 13.48
C ALA A 252 38.27 -3.21 12.93
N PRO A 253 39.63 -3.24 12.96
CA PRO A 253 40.46 -2.11 12.54
C PRO A 253 40.49 -1.93 11.01
N PRO A 254 40.87 -0.73 10.53
CA PRO A 254 40.65 -0.34 9.14
C PRO A 254 41.72 -0.91 8.21
N SER A 255 41.31 -1.62 7.15
CA SER A 255 42.18 -1.88 6.00
C SER A 255 41.92 -0.83 4.92
N SER A 256 42.95 -0.05 4.62
CA SER A 256 43.02 0.85 3.48
C SER A 256 43.06 0.06 2.17
N ARG A 257 42.16 0.36 1.24
CA ARG A 257 42.42 0.27 -0.20
C ARG A 257 41.43 1.11 -0.97
N GLY A 258 41.98 2.04 -1.75
CA GLY A 258 41.23 2.97 -2.57
C GLY A 258 40.92 2.43 -3.97
N GLN A 259 40.41 3.39 -4.77
CA GLN A 259 40.03 3.38 -6.18
C GLN A 259 38.67 2.77 -6.52
N SER A 260 37.92 3.23 -7.51
CA SER A 260 37.66 4.52 -8.20
C SER A 260 36.72 4.17 -9.37
N ARG A 261 35.87 5.12 -9.78
CA ARG A 261 35.01 5.17 -11.00
C ARG A 261 33.70 4.35 -10.95
N GLY A 262 32.58 4.81 -11.50
CA GLY A 262 32.36 5.92 -12.41
C GLY A 262 30.94 6.50 -12.32
N ALA A 263 30.86 7.80 -12.58
CA ALA A 263 29.64 8.58 -12.70
C ALA A 263 28.90 8.23 -13.99
N LEU A 264 27.59 7.98 -13.87
CA LEU A 264 26.65 8.00 -14.98
C LEU A 264 25.46 8.86 -14.54
N GLY A 265 25.55 10.15 -14.90
CA GLY A 265 24.50 11.12 -14.70
C GLY A 265 23.31 10.80 -15.60
N LEU A 266 22.24 10.30 -15.00
CA LEU A 266 20.92 10.24 -15.63
C LEU A 266 20.04 11.31 -15.01
N LEU A 267 19.52 12.15 -15.90
CA LEU A 267 18.70 13.34 -15.68
C LEU A 267 17.58 13.06 -14.66
N ARG A 268 17.67 13.76 -13.54
CA ARG A 268 16.66 13.81 -12.48
C ARG A 268 15.59 14.82 -12.92
N PRO A 269 14.32 14.44 -13.12
CA PRO A 269 13.26 15.42 -13.37
C PRO A 269 13.05 16.26 -12.12
N SER A 270 12.90 17.57 -12.28
CA SER A 270 12.71 18.51 -11.17
C SER A 270 11.34 18.30 -10.50
N MET A 271 11.34 18.31 -9.16
CA MET A 271 10.16 18.18 -8.28
C MET A 271 9.11 19.30 -8.45
N GLN A 272 9.33 20.28 -9.32
CA GLN A 272 8.39 21.38 -9.55
C GLN A 272 7.12 20.94 -10.31
N GLN A 273 7.20 19.93 -11.17
CA GLN A 273 6.04 19.49 -11.96
C GLN A 273 4.95 18.75 -11.16
N PHE A 274 5.29 18.20 -9.98
CA PHE A 274 4.33 17.43 -9.18
C PHE A 274 3.44 18.31 -8.29
N ARG A 275 3.92 19.50 -7.90
CA ARG A 275 3.13 20.46 -7.09
C ARG A 275 1.94 21.04 -7.84
N ASP A 276 2.04 21.17 -9.16
CA ASP A 276 0.99 21.77 -9.99
C ASP A 276 -0.17 20.81 -10.32
N PHE A 277 0.06 19.49 -10.23
CA PHE A 277 -1.01 18.51 -10.45
C PHE A 277 -1.90 18.32 -9.21
N SER A 278 -1.33 18.42 -8.00
CA SER A 278 -2.08 18.26 -6.74
C SER A 278 -3.01 19.45 -6.43
N ARG A 279 -2.71 20.66 -6.90
CA ARG A 279 -3.57 21.84 -6.67
C ARG A 279 -4.86 21.83 -7.48
N ARG A 280 -4.92 21.10 -8.62
CA ARG A 280 -6.12 21.09 -9.47
C ARG A 280 -7.22 20.11 -9.03
N ARG A 281 -6.97 19.26 -8.02
CA ARG A 281 -7.96 18.28 -7.52
C ARG A 281 -8.83 18.75 -6.35
N LEU A 282 -8.57 19.92 -5.79
CA LEU A 282 -9.29 20.43 -4.60
C LEU A 282 -10.37 21.49 -4.91
N GLN A 283 -10.72 21.70 -6.18
CA GLN A 283 -11.85 22.56 -6.57
C GLN A 283 -12.85 21.77 -7.42
N MET A 284 -13.65 20.94 -6.76
CA MET A 284 -14.94 20.46 -7.29
C MET A 284 -16.00 20.74 -6.22
N PRO A 285 -16.94 21.68 -6.45
CA PRO A 285 -18.02 21.93 -5.51
C PRO A 285 -19.00 20.77 -5.51
N MET A 286 -19.19 20.14 -4.34
CA MET A 286 -20.28 19.19 -4.12
C MET A 286 -21.61 19.94 -4.19
N ARG A 287 -22.34 19.77 -5.30
CA ARG A 287 -23.71 20.24 -5.46
C ARG A 287 -24.65 19.19 -4.84
N VAL A 288 -24.98 19.38 -3.57
CA VAL A 288 -26.02 18.61 -2.86
C VAL A 288 -27.37 18.95 -3.50
N ARG A 289 -27.98 17.98 -4.18
CA ARG A 289 -29.35 18.10 -4.71
C ARG A 289 -30.30 17.52 -3.67
N ALA A 290 -30.91 18.40 -2.88
CA ALA A 290 -32.08 18.07 -2.08
C ALA A 290 -33.24 17.78 -3.06
N GLY A 291 -33.75 16.55 -3.05
CA GLY A 291 -34.97 16.16 -3.74
C GLY A 291 -36.06 15.99 -2.71
N ALA A 292 -36.97 16.95 -2.69
CA ALA A 292 -38.17 16.97 -1.88
C ALA A 292 -39.23 15.98 -2.40
N GLU A 293 -40.13 15.69 -1.48
CA GLU A 293 -41.33 14.87 -1.47
C GLU A 293 -42.22 14.96 -2.71
N ASP A 294 -42.96 13.87 -2.99
CA ASP A 294 -44.41 13.96 -3.13
C ASP A 294 -45.09 12.58 -2.93
N PRO A 295 -46.16 12.49 -2.12
CA PRO A 295 -47.01 11.31 -1.95
C PRO A 295 -48.33 11.47 -2.70
N LEU A 296 -48.75 10.54 -3.56
CA LEU A 296 -50.12 10.51 -4.06
C LEU A 296 -50.63 9.09 -4.39
N CYS A 297 -51.51 8.62 -3.50
CA CYS A 297 -52.80 7.95 -3.71
C CYS A 297 -53.11 7.14 -5.00
N HIS A 298 -53.67 5.95 -4.72
CA HIS A 298 -54.85 5.32 -5.37
C HIS A 298 -54.80 4.88 -6.85
N GLN A 299 -54.86 3.55 -7.08
CA GLN A 299 -56.05 2.82 -7.57
C GLN A 299 -55.71 1.38 -8.01
N THR A 300 -56.28 0.40 -7.34
CA THR A 300 -56.80 -0.85 -7.95
C THR A 300 -58.11 -0.54 -8.71
N PRO A 301 -58.78 -1.47 -9.44
CA PRO A 301 -58.42 -2.82 -9.94
C PRO A 301 -58.75 -2.98 -11.46
N LEU A 302 -58.45 -4.13 -12.08
CA LEU A 302 -59.46 -4.97 -12.76
C LEU A 302 -58.86 -6.21 -13.45
N MET A 303 -59.70 -7.24 -13.44
CA MET A 303 -59.56 -8.57 -14.01
C MET A 303 -59.44 -8.55 -15.54
N SER A 304 -58.69 -9.51 -16.08
CA SER A 304 -59.12 -10.46 -17.13
C SER A 304 -58.09 -11.59 -17.19
#